data_AF-A0A969M350-F1
#
_entry.id   AF-A0A969M350-F1
#
_cell.length_a   1.000
_cell.length_b   1.000
_cell.length_c   1.000
_cell.angle_alpha   90.00
_cell.angle_beta   90.00
_cell.angle_gamma   90.00
#
_symmetry.space_group_name_H-M   'P 1'
#
loop_
_entity.id
_entity.type
_entity.pdbx_description
1 polymer ?
#
loop_
_entity_poly.entity_id
_entity_poly.type
_entity_poly.pdbx_seq_one_letter_code
_entity_poly.pdbx_strand_id
1 'polypeptide(L)'
;MSARRDALQSQLVSFAEMKDLFAKEVESLRNKMATQDKQIGLARRELKNIGTLVEKGLAVNSREFNLQQTVADLESKLLDLETASLRAQQEIRKAERDAADLQKDRRAKIAAELQDTLAIIEQLTAKLNTSNALVDEAAVTAPRLALERSSVGTRSPIFSILRRSDGKPHEMHAEEHTLLQPGDVLRIEMTTDSTRLGNLRPAEAERAGALTED
;
A
#
# COMPACT_ATOMS: atom_id res chain seq x y z
N MET A 1 -9.54 4.05 -14.17
CA MET A 1 -9.72 2.65 -13.69
C MET A 1 -10.47 1.76 -14.67
N SER A 2 -11.56 2.22 -15.33
CA SER A 2 -12.30 1.43 -16.33
C SER A 2 -11.41 0.87 -17.45
N ALA A 3 -10.67 1.74 -18.15
CA ALA A 3 -9.88 1.36 -19.32
C ALA A 3 -8.88 0.20 -19.11
N ARG A 4 -8.25 0.10 -17.92
CA ARG A 4 -7.33 -1.02 -17.60
C ARG A 4 -8.09 -2.34 -17.38
N ARG A 5 -9.28 -2.26 -16.81
CA ARG A 5 -10.15 -3.41 -16.57
C ARG A 5 -10.76 -3.90 -17.88
N ASP A 6 -11.16 -2.96 -18.73
CA ASP A 6 -11.71 -3.23 -20.07
C ASP A 6 -10.64 -3.85 -20.98
N ALA A 7 -9.40 -3.35 -20.94
CA ALA A 7 -8.27 -3.94 -21.67
C ALA A 7 -7.97 -5.39 -21.23
N LEU A 8 -7.94 -5.64 -19.92
CA LEU A 8 -7.76 -6.99 -19.38
C LEU A 8 -8.88 -7.93 -19.84
N GLN A 9 -10.13 -7.47 -19.76
CA GLN A 9 -11.28 -8.25 -20.20
C GLN A 9 -11.19 -8.57 -21.69
N SER A 10 -10.84 -7.59 -22.52
CA SER A 10 -10.68 -7.79 -23.96
C SER A 10 -9.58 -8.82 -24.29
N GLN A 11 -8.44 -8.77 -23.58
CA GLN A 11 -7.38 -9.77 -23.75
C GLN A 11 -7.83 -11.18 -23.33
N LEU A 12 -8.54 -11.30 -22.21
CA LEU A 12 -9.08 -12.61 -21.77
C LEU A 12 -10.13 -13.16 -22.74
N VAL A 13 -10.99 -12.31 -23.29
CA VAL A 13 -11.94 -12.71 -24.34
C VAL A 13 -11.20 -13.19 -25.57
N SER A 14 -10.16 -12.49 -26.01
CA SER A 14 -9.35 -12.90 -27.16
C SER A 14 -8.70 -14.28 -26.95
N PHE A 15 -8.15 -14.56 -25.76
CA PHE A 15 -7.64 -15.90 -25.44
C PHE A 15 -8.73 -16.97 -25.42
N ALA A 16 -9.93 -16.65 -24.94
CA ALA A 16 -11.07 -17.57 -24.97
C ALA A 16 -11.52 -17.87 -26.40
N GLU A 17 -11.58 -16.86 -27.27
CA GLU A 17 -11.89 -17.02 -28.69
C GLU A 17 -10.85 -17.87 -29.42
N MET A 18 -9.56 -17.66 -29.14
CA MET A 18 -8.48 -18.51 -29.66
C MET A 18 -8.63 -19.97 -29.22
N LYS A 19 -8.94 -20.19 -27.93
CA LYS A 19 -9.19 -21.54 -27.40
C LYS A 19 -10.33 -22.23 -28.14
N ASP A 20 -11.44 -21.52 -28.35
CA ASP A 20 -12.62 -22.06 -29.03
C ASP A 20 -12.35 -22.33 -30.51
N LEU A 21 -11.57 -21.48 -31.17
CA LEU A 21 -11.12 -21.69 -32.54
C LEU A 21 -10.30 -22.99 -32.67
N PHE A 22 -9.27 -23.15 -31.85
CA PHE A 22 -8.45 -24.36 -31.87
C PHE A 22 -9.23 -25.61 -31.42
N ALA A 23 -10.20 -25.49 -30.52
CA ALA A 23 -11.07 -26.60 -30.15
C ALA A 23 -11.89 -27.11 -31.34
N LYS A 24 -12.46 -26.19 -32.14
CA LYS A 24 -13.17 -26.52 -33.39
C LYS A 24 -12.22 -27.13 -34.44
N GLU A 25 -10.98 -26.64 -34.52
CA GLU A 25 -9.96 -27.22 -35.39
C GLU A 25 -9.64 -28.66 -34.99
N VAL A 26 -9.44 -28.94 -33.70
CA VAL A 26 -9.21 -30.30 -33.18
C VAL A 26 -10.38 -31.22 -33.51
N GLU A 27 -11.62 -30.75 -33.38
CA GLU A 27 -12.81 -31.51 -33.75
C GLU A 27 -12.83 -31.84 -35.25
N SER A 28 -12.56 -30.84 -36.10
CA SER A 28 -12.46 -31.04 -37.55
C SER A 28 -11.36 -32.03 -37.93
N LEU A 29 -10.18 -31.93 -37.30
CA LEU A 29 -9.08 -32.87 -37.49
C LEU A 29 -9.45 -34.28 -37.04
N ARG A 30 -10.16 -34.44 -35.93
CA ARG A 30 -10.68 -35.75 -35.47
C ARG A 30 -11.63 -36.38 -36.49
N ASN A 31 -12.53 -35.59 -37.06
CA ASN A 31 -13.44 -36.08 -38.11
C ASN A 31 -12.68 -36.50 -39.38
N LYS A 32 -11.63 -35.75 -39.75
CA LYS A 32 -10.75 -36.11 -40.88
C LYS A 32 -9.98 -37.40 -40.59
N MET A 33 -9.39 -37.56 -39.40
CA MET A 33 -8.69 -38.78 -38.97
C MET A 33 -9.63 -40.01 -39.03
N ALA A 34 -10.85 -39.89 -38.50
CA ALA A 34 -11.82 -40.98 -38.56
C ALA A 34 -12.22 -41.38 -39.99
N THR A 35 -12.20 -40.43 -40.93
CA THR A 35 -12.45 -40.71 -42.36
C THR A 35 -11.23 -41.37 -42.99
N GLN A 36 -10.03 -40.89 -42.67
CA GLN A 36 -8.76 -41.44 -43.13
C GLN A 36 -8.58 -42.90 -42.66
N ASP A 37 -8.90 -43.20 -41.40
CA ASP A 37 -8.88 -44.55 -40.84
C ASP A 37 -9.80 -45.52 -41.60
N LYS A 38 -10.99 -45.06 -41.98
CA LYS A 38 -11.92 -45.87 -42.80
C LYS A 38 -11.32 -46.17 -44.17
N GLN A 39 -10.65 -45.19 -44.80
CA GLN A 39 -9.98 -45.38 -46.08
C GLN A 39 -8.80 -46.35 -45.97
N ILE A 40 -7.96 -46.22 -44.95
CA ILE A 40 -6.88 -47.16 -44.64
C ILE A 40 -7.45 -48.57 -44.46
N GLY A 41 -8.52 -48.71 -43.68
CA GLY A 41 -9.19 -50.00 -43.47
C GLY A 41 -9.72 -50.64 -44.75
N LEU A 42 -10.29 -49.84 -45.67
CA LEU A 42 -10.73 -50.30 -46.99
C LEU A 42 -9.54 -50.74 -47.86
N ALA A 43 -8.50 -49.90 -47.93
CA ALA A 43 -7.31 -50.17 -48.73
C ALA A 43 -6.55 -51.41 -48.23
N ARG A 44 -6.42 -51.60 -46.92
CA ARG A 44 -5.82 -52.79 -46.31
C ARG A 44 -6.62 -54.06 -46.60
N ARG A 45 -7.96 -53.99 -46.61
CA ARG A 45 -8.81 -55.14 -46.99
C ARG A 45 -8.61 -55.52 -48.46
N GLU A 46 -8.59 -54.54 -49.35
CA GLU A 46 -8.34 -54.79 -50.78
C GLU A 46 -6.93 -55.34 -51.01
N LEU A 47 -5.92 -54.77 -50.35
CA LEU A 47 -4.56 -55.27 -50.39
C LEU A 47 -4.49 -56.74 -49.96
N LYS A 48 -5.16 -57.11 -48.86
CA LYS A 48 -5.23 -58.51 -48.40
C LYS A 48 -5.86 -59.41 -49.45
N ASN A 49 -6.98 -58.99 -50.05
CA ASN A 49 -7.67 -59.78 -51.08
C ASN A 49 -6.76 -59.99 -52.30
N ILE A 50 -6.14 -58.93 -52.80
CA ILE A 50 -5.22 -59.00 -53.95
C ILE A 50 -3.98 -59.84 -53.63
N GLY A 51 -3.38 -59.71 -52.44
CA GLY A 51 -2.25 -60.54 -52.02
C GLY A 51 -2.59 -62.03 -52.10
N THR A 52 -3.76 -62.45 -51.61
CA THR A 52 -4.17 -63.87 -51.73
C THR A 52 -4.38 -64.34 -53.18
N LEU A 53 -4.71 -63.44 -54.11
CA LEU A 53 -4.84 -63.77 -55.53
C LEU A 53 -3.47 -63.84 -56.21
N VAL A 54 -2.54 -62.95 -55.85
CA VAL A 54 -1.16 -62.95 -56.31
C VAL A 54 -0.45 -64.23 -55.87
N GLU A 55 -0.58 -64.63 -54.60
CA GLU A 55 -0.03 -65.89 -54.07
C GLU A 55 -0.52 -67.12 -54.84
N LYS A 56 -1.75 -67.08 -55.34
CA LYS A 56 -2.36 -68.13 -56.18
C LYS A 56 -2.00 -68.02 -57.66
N GLY A 57 -1.19 -67.02 -58.06
CA GLY A 57 -0.84 -66.74 -59.46
C GLY A 57 -1.99 -66.17 -60.30
N LEU A 58 -3.06 -65.70 -59.66
CA LEU A 58 -4.29 -65.20 -60.30
C LEU A 58 -4.31 -63.67 -60.47
N ALA A 59 -3.27 -62.97 -60.02
CA ALA A 59 -3.14 -61.51 -60.14
C ALA A 59 -1.69 -61.07 -60.35
N VAL A 60 -1.50 -59.84 -60.82
CA VAL A 60 -0.18 -59.27 -61.15
C VAL A 60 0.43 -58.56 -59.92
N ASN A 61 1.68 -58.90 -59.57
CA ASN A 61 2.44 -58.29 -58.46
C ASN A 61 2.42 -56.74 -58.46
N SER A 62 2.41 -56.10 -59.64
CA SER A 62 2.35 -54.64 -59.76
C SER A 62 1.11 -54.04 -59.08
N ARG A 63 -0.05 -54.72 -59.13
CA ARG A 63 -1.27 -54.23 -58.48
C ARG A 63 -1.17 -54.28 -56.96
N GLU A 64 -0.57 -55.34 -56.42
CA GLU A 64 -0.33 -55.46 -54.98
C GLU A 64 0.63 -54.36 -54.50
N PHE A 65 1.75 -54.15 -55.19
CA PHE A 65 2.71 -53.10 -54.86
C PHE A 65 2.08 -51.69 -54.85
N ASN A 66 1.25 -51.37 -55.85
CA ASN A 66 0.56 -50.08 -55.91
C ASN A 66 -0.44 -49.91 -54.74
N LEU A 67 -1.12 -50.97 -54.32
CA LEU A 67 -1.99 -50.96 -53.14
C LEU A 67 -1.19 -50.80 -51.84
N GLN A 68 -0.04 -51.45 -51.70
CA GLN A 68 0.87 -51.25 -50.55
C GLN A 68 1.33 -49.79 -50.45
N GLN A 69 1.76 -49.21 -51.57
CA GLN A 69 2.15 -47.80 -51.63
C GLN A 69 0.99 -46.87 -51.24
N THR A 70 -0.23 -47.18 -51.70
CA THR A 70 -1.43 -46.41 -51.36
C THR A 70 -1.74 -46.48 -49.86
N VAL A 71 -1.64 -47.68 -49.26
CA VAL A 71 -1.84 -47.85 -47.80
C VAL A 71 -0.81 -47.03 -47.03
N ALA A 72 0.47 -47.09 -47.43
CA ALA A 72 1.54 -46.32 -46.77
C ALA A 72 1.34 -44.81 -46.88
N ASP A 73 0.93 -44.29 -48.05
CA ASP A 73 0.61 -42.87 -48.23
C ASP A 73 -0.58 -42.43 -47.36
N LEU A 74 -1.64 -43.26 -47.25
CA LEU A 74 -2.78 -42.97 -46.41
C LEU A 74 -2.40 -42.96 -44.91
N GLU A 75 -1.53 -43.87 -44.47
CA GLU A 75 -1.01 -43.92 -43.11
C GLU A 75 -0.11 -42.72 -42.78
N SER A 76 0.74 -42.29 -43.73
CA SER A 76 1.54 -41.07 -43.58
C SER A 76 0.64 -39.84 -43.36
N LYS A 77 -0.42 -39.71 -44.17
CA LYS A 77 -1.39 -38.62 -44.03
C LYS A 77 -2.14 -38.66 -42.69
N LEU A 78 -2.41 -39.85 -42.15
CA LEU A 78 -3.01 -39.99 -40.83
C LEU A 78 -2.06 -39.45 -39.75
N LEU A 79 -0.78 -39.81 -39.79
CA LEU A 79 0.24 -39.32 -38.84
C LEU A 79 0.41 -37.79 -38.91
N ASP A 80 0.32 -37.21 -40.11
CA ASP A 80 0.34 -35.77 -40.30
C ASP A 80 -0.87 -35.09 -39.64
N LEU A 81 -2.07 -35.68 -39.77
CA LEU A 81 -3.30 -35.20 -39.12
C LEU A 81 -3.23 -35.31 -37.59
N GLU A 82 -2.68 -36.42 -37.07
CA GLU A 82 -2.46 -36.59 -35.64
C GLU A 82 -1.49 -35.53 -35.09
N THR A 83 -0.39 -35.29 -35.81
CA THR A 83 0.58 -34.25 -35.46
C THR A 83 -0.05 -32.86 -35.47
N ALA A 84 -0.86 -32.55 -36.49
CA ALA A 84 -1.62 -31.31 -36.55
C ALA A 84 -2.59 -31.17 -35.36
N SER A 85 -3.28 -32.26 -34.98
CA SER A 85 -4.19 -32.27 -33.82
C SER A 85 -3.45 -32.02 -32.52
N LEU A 86 -2.27 -32.63 -32.34
CA LEU A 86 -1.42 -32.39 -31.17
C LEU A 86 -0.93 -30.94 -31.11
N ARG A 87 -0.54 -30.33 -32.24
CA ARG A 87 -0.16 -28.92 -32.29
C ARG A 87 -1.33 -28.01 -31.92
N ALA A 88 -2.53 -28.23 -32.46
CA ALA A 88 -3.72 -27.46 -32.09
C ALA A 88 -4.06 -27.61 -30.59
N GLN A 89 -3.91 -28.81 -30.01
CA GLN A 89 -4.06 -29.02 -28.56
C GLN A 89 -2.98 -28.29 -27.74
N GLN A 90 -1.74 -28.23 -28.23
CA GLN A 90 -0.67 -27.45 -27.58
C GLN A 90 -0.98 -25.96 -27.57
N GLU A 91 -1.53 -25.41 -28.68
CA GLU A 91 -1.95 -24.01 -28.75
C GLU A 91 -3.12 -23.69 -27.80
N ILE A 92 -4.08 -24.61 -27.64
CA ILE A 92 -5.12 -24.50 -26.59
C ILE A 92 -4.48 -24.35 -25.21
N ARG A 93 -3.54 -25.24 -24.86
CA ARG A 93 -2.86 -25.21 -23.56
C ARG A 93 -2.02 -23.96 -23.37
N LYS A 94 -1.45 -23.42 -24.44
CA LYS A 94 -0.70 -22.17 -24.42
C LYS A 94 -1.63 -20.98 -24.15
N ALA A 95 -2.75 -20.87 -24.89
CA ALA A 95 -3.74 -19.83 -24.65
C ALA A 95 -4.32 -19.87 -23.22
N GLU A 96 -4.56 -21.07 -22.67
CA GLU A 96 -5.00 -21.24 -21.28
C GLU A 96 -3.95 -20.74 -20.27
N ARG A 97 -2.67 -21.07 -20.49
CA ARG A 97 -1.57 -20.59 -19.64
C ARG A 97 -1.40 -19.08 -19.72
N ASP A 98 -1.38 -18.52 -20.94
CA ASP A 98 -1.22 -17.09 -21.16
C ASP A 98 -2.35 -16.29 -20.50
N ALA A 99 -3.58 -16.79 -20.56
CA ALA A 99 -4.72 -16.18 -19.86
C ALA A 99 -4.57 -16.24 -18.33
N ALA A 100 -4.08 -17.36 -17.78
CA ALA A 100 -3.85 -17.51 -16.34
C ALA A 100 -2.71 -16.60 -15.86
N ASP A 101 -1.62 -16.52 -16.61
CA ASP A 101 -0.47 -15.67 -16.32
C ASP A 101 -0.85 -14.19 -16.35
N LEU A 102 -1.65 -13.77 -17.35
CA LEU A 102 -2.17 -12.41 -17.41
C LEU A 102 -3.01 -12.03 -16.17
N GLN A 103 -3.85 -12.95 -15.68
CA GLN A 103 -4.62 -12.73 -14.46
C GLN A 103 -3.72 -12.67 -13.22
N LYS A 104 -2.72 -13.55 -13.13
CA LYS A 104 -1.76 -13.59 -12.04
C LYS A 104 -0.95 -12.30 -11.97
N ASP A 105 -0.43 -11.84 -13.11
CA ASP A 105 0.31 -10.57 -13.22
C ASP A 105 -0.56 -9.38 -12.83
N ARG A 106 -1.84 -9.38 -13.21
CA ARG A 106 -2.77 -8.32 -12.79
C ARG A 106 -2.94 -8.32 -11.27
N ARG A 107 -3.14 -9.49 -10.65
CA ARG A 107 -3.29 -9.61 -9.19
C ARG A 107 -2.02 -9.16 -8.47
N ALA A 108 -0.85 -9.56 -8.96
CA ALA A 108 0.44 -9.14 -8.40
C ALA A 108 0.62 -7.62 -8.47
N LYS A 109 0.29 -7.00 -9.62
CA LYS A 109 0.34 -5.54 -9.77
C LYS A 109 -0.62 -4.82 -8.83
N ILE A 110 -1.85 -5.32 -8.66
CA ILE A 110 -2.82 -4.75 -7.71
C ILE A 110 -2.31 -4.86 -6.27
N ALA A 111 -1.71 -5.99 -5.89
CA ALA A 111 -1.16 -6.18 -4.55
C ALA A 111 0.02 -5.23 -4.29
N ALA A 112 0.91 -5.04 -5.26
CA ALA A 112 2.00 -4.07 -5.16
C ALA A 112 1.47 -2.62 -5.07
N GLU A 113 0.54 -2.22 -5.96
CA GLU A 113 -0.10 -0.90 -5.92
C GLU A 113 -0.80 -0.66 -4.56
N LEU A 114 -1.43 -1.69 -3.98
CA LEU A 114 -2.04 -1.60 -2.65
C LEU A 114 -0.99 -1.40 -1.54
N GLN A 115 0.09 -2.15 -1.57
CA GLN A 115 1.15 -2.02 -0.58
C GLN A 115 1.81 -0.63 -0.65
N ASP A 116 2.11 -0.14 -1.86
CA ASP A 116 2.70 1.18 -2.07
C ASP A 116 1.76 2.29 -1.58
N THR A 117 0.46 2.18 -1.87
CA THR A 117 -0.53 3.17 -1.40
C THR A 117 -0.68 3.16 0.12
N LEU A 118 -0.66 1.98 0.76
CA LEU A 118 -0.67 1.88 2.22
C LEU A 118 0.56 2.51 2.87
N ALA A 119 1.76 2.28 2.30
CA ALA A 119 2.99 2.90 2.78
C ALA A 119 2.95 4.44 2.65
N ILE A 120 2.40 4.95 1.53
CA ILE A 120 2.20 6.39 1.34
C ILE A 120 1.21 6.95 2.38
N ILE A 121 0.11 6.24 2.64
CA ILE A 121 -0.87 6.64 3.67
C ILE A 121 -0.22 6.71 5.04
N GLU A 122 0.57 5.71 5.42
CA GLU A 122 1.30 5.67 6.69
C GLU A 122 2.28 6.85 6.82
N GLN A 123 3.07 7.10 5.77
CA GLN A 123 4.01 8.22 5.72
C GLN A 123 3.29 9.57 5.84
N LEU A 124 2.17 9.75 5.12
CA LEU A 124 1.37 10.97 5.20
C LEU A 124 0.73 11.15 6.58
N THR A 125 0.28 10.07 7.20
CA THR A 125 -0.29 10.08 8.55
C THR A 125 0.76 10.47 9.58
N ALA A 126 1.96 9.89 9.50
CA ALA A 126 3.09 10.27 10.36
C ALA A 126 3.44 11.76 10.20
N LYS A 127 3.48 12.26 8.95
CA LYS A 127 3.74 13.68 8.66
C LYS A 127 2.64 14.61 9.19
N LEU A 128 1.38 14.19 9.11
CA LEU A 128 0.26 14.94 9.70
C LEU A 128 0.40 15.01 11.23
N ASN A 129 0.70 13.88 11.88
CA ASN A 129 0.89 13.82 13.32
C ASN A 129 2.03 14.72 13.79
N THR A 130 3.18 14.70 13.10
CA THR A 130 4.30 15.58 13.44
C THR A 130 3.98 17.05 13.19
N SER A 131 3.29 17.37 12.09
CA SER A 131 2.84 18.74 11.82
C SER A 131 1.89 19.25 12.91
N ASN A 132 0.94 18.42 13.35
CA ASN A 132 0.01 18.78 14.42
C ASN A 132 0.76 18.99 15.75
N ALA A 133 1.69 18.10 16.09
CA ALA A 133 2.51 18.25 17.30
C ALA A 133 3.34 19.55 17.29
N LEU A 134 3.89 19.95 16.12
CA LEU A 134 4.60 21.22 15.98
C LEU A 134 3.68 22.44 16.11
N VAL A 135 2.46 22.36 15.59
CA VAL A 135 1.44 23.42 15.74
C VAL A 135 1.04 23.54 17.22
N ASP A 136 0.77 22.44 17.90
CA ASP A 136 0.41 22.43 19.32
C ASP A 136 1.56 22.97 20.19
N GLU A 137 2.80 22.59 19.89
CA GLU A 137 3.99 23.12 20.59
C GLU A 137 4.11 24.64 20.41
N ALA A 138 3.93 25.14 19.18
CA ALA A 138 4.02 26.57 18.88
C ALA A 138 2.86 27.39 19.45
N ALA A 139 1.64 26.86 19.43
CA ALA A 139 0.43 27.58 19.82
C ALA A 139 0.11 27.51 21.32
N VAL A 140 0.46 26.40 21.98
CA VAL A 140 0.06 26.14 23.37
C VAL A 140 1.27 26.05 24.29
N THR A 141 2.22 25.15 23.99
CA THR A 141 3.31 24.85 24.91
C THR A 141 4.29 26.02 25.05
N ALA A 142 4.79 26.55 23.93
CA ALA A 142 5.80 27.61 23.95
C ALA A 142 5.30 28.91 24.62
N PRO A 143 4.09 29.43 24.34
CA PRO A 143 3.55 30.59 25.05
C PRO A 143 3.33 30.33 26.54
N ARG A 144 2.84 29.14 26.91
CA ARG A 144 2.63 28.75 28.31
C ARG A 144 3.95 28.74 29.09
N LEU A 145 4.99 28.12 28.53
CA LEU A 145 6.33 28.09 29.12
C LEU A 145 6.96 29.50 29.20
N ALA A 146 6.74 30.36 28.21
CA ALA A 146 7.20 31.74 28.24
C ALA A 146 6.52 32.54 29.38
N LEU A 147 5.22 32.36 29.59
CA LEU A 147 4.47 32.98 30.69
C LEU A 147 4.95 32.46 32.05
N GLU A 148 5.14 31.15 32.20
CA GLU A 148 5.70 30.55 33.42
C GLU A 148 7.09 31.11 33.74
N ARG A 149 7.99 31.19 32.76
CA ARG A 149 9.34 31.78 32.94
C ARG A 149 9.28 33.26 33.32
N SER A 150 8.36 34.01 32.74
CA SER A 150 8.15 35.43 33.07
C SER A 150 7.66 35.60 34.51
N SER A 151 6.82 34.69 35.00
CA SER A 151 6.32 34.68 36.38
C SER A 151 7.39 34.27 37.42
N VAL A 152 8.37 33.44 37.02
CA VAL A 152 9.52 33.09 37.86
C VAL A 152 10.50 34.27 37.99
N GLY A 153 10.63 35.09 36.95
CA GLY A 153 11.47 36.29 36.94
C GLY A 153 11.01 37.43 37.87
N THR A 154 9.79 37.37 38.40
CA THR A 154 9.25 38.40 39.32
C THR A 154 9.21 37.96 40.79
N ARG A 155 9.86 36.84 41.13
CA ARG A 155 10.02 36.40 42.52
C ARG A 155 11.29 36.99 43.11
N SER A 156 11.16 38.05 43.90
CA SER A 156 12.28 38.61 44.66
C SER A 156 12.30 37.98 46.06
N PRO A 157 13.42 37.39 46.50
CA PRO A 157 13.53 36.89 47.86
C PRO A 157 13.58 38.07 48.83
N ILE A 158 12.72 38.05 49.85
CA ILE A 158 12.83 38.93 51.02
C ILE A 158 13.54 38.14 52.10
N PHE A 159 14.63 38.71 52.62
CA PHE A 159 15.39 38.15 53.73
C PHE A 159 14.95 38.80 55.04
N SER A 160 14.63 37.98 56.05
CA SER A 160 14.43 38.44 57.42
C SER A 160 15.28 37.62 58.39
N ILE A 161 15.83 38.26 59.41
CA ILE A 161 16.59 37.62 60.48
C ILE A 161 15.71 37.59 61.72
N LEU A 162 15.53 36.41 62.29
CA LEU A 162 14.98 36.24 63.63
C LEU A 162 16.14 36.16 64.62
N ARG A 163 16.32 37.23 65.41
CA ARG A 163 17.34 37.32 66.46
C ARG A 163 16.70 37.29 67.84
N ARG A 164 17.27 36.54 68.77
CA ARG A 164 16.81 36.54 70.18
C ARG A 164 17.59 37.60 70.95
N SER A 165 16.90 38.65 71.38
CA SER A 165 17.42 39.68 72.29
C SER A 165 16.54 39.70 73.54
N ASP A 166 17.13 39.72 74.74
CA ASP A 166 16.41 39.63 76.02
C ASP A 166 15.41 38.46 76.12
N GLY A 167 15.78 37.29 75.58
CA GLY A 167 14.98 36.06 75.66
C GLY A 167 13.77 36.01 74.72
N LYS A 168 13.40 37.11 74.06
CA LYS A 168 12.28 37.20 73.12
C LYS A 168 12.78 37.25 71.66
N PRO A 169 12.11 36.56 70.72
CA PRO A 169 12.46 36.64 69.30
C PRO A 169 12.05 38.00 68.74
N HIS A 170 12.96 38.65 68.01
CA HIS A 170 12.70 39.87 67.26
C HIS A 170 13.01 39.61 65.78
N GLU A 171 12.04 39.87 64.92
CA GLU A 171 12.20 39.78 63.46
C GLU A 171 12.69 41.13 62.91
N MET A 172 13.66 41.10 62.01
CA MET A 172 14.18 42.27 61.34
C MET A 172 14.42 41.99 59.86
N HIS A 173 14.17 42.98 59.01
CA HIS A 173 14.53 42.91 57.60
C HIS A 173 16.05 42.88 57.46
N ALA A 174 16.55 42.00 56.59
CA ALA A 174 17.96 41.80 56.35
C ALA A 174 18.35 42.30 54.96
N GLU A 175 19.37 43.15 54.91
CA GLU A 175 20.02 43.60 53.69
C GLU A 175 21.37 42.87 53.54
N GLU A 176 22.00 42.95 52.36
CA GLU A 176 23.21 42.18 52.03
C GLU A 176 24.37 42.41 53.01
N HIS A 177 24.44 43.58 53.65
CA HIS A 177 25.49 43.97 54.57
C HIS A 177 25.10 43.82 56.05
N THR A 178 23.94 43.22 56.36
CA THR A 178 23.51 42.98 57.74
C THR A 178 24.35 41.87 58.39
N LEU A 179 25.10 42.22 59.45
CA LEU A 179 25.94 41.26 60.18
C LEU A 179 25.10 40.23 60.95
N LEU A 180 25.38 38.95 60.70
CA LEU A 180 24.77 37.81 61.40
C LEU A 180 25.48 37.53 62.73
N GLN A 181 24.71 37.16 63.75
CA GLN A 181 25.19 36.79 65.07
C GLN A 181 24.94 35.29 65.35
N PRO A 182 25.76 34.65 66.22
CA PRO A 182 25.52 33.27 66.62
C PRO A 182 24.13 33.09 67.25
N GLY A 183 23.29 32.24 66.66
CA GLY A 183 21.91 32.00 67.10
C GLY A 183 20.83 32.69 66.26
N ASP A 184 21.20 33.45 65.24
CA ASP A 184 20.27 34.00 64.26
C ASP A 184 19.67 32.92 63.35
N VAL A 185 18.40 33.08 62.97
CA VAL A 185 17.75 32.27 61.93
C VAL A 185 17.41 33.18 60.74
N LEU A 186 18.00 32.89 59.58
CA LEU A 186 17.68 33.56 58.33
C LEU A 186 16.43 32.92 57.71
N ARG A 187 15.37 33.70 57.56
CA ARG A 187 14.15 33.31 56.85
C ARG A 187 14.17 33.94 55.47
N ILE A 188 13.85 33.12 54.47
CA ILE A 188 13.79 33.52 53.07
C ILE A 188 12.36 33.31 52.61
N GLU A 189 11.66 34.39 52.31
CA GLU A 189 10.31 34.35 51.74
C GLU A 189 10.35 34.81 50.29
N MET A 190 9.82 33.99 49.39
CA MET A 190 9.70 34.32 47.98
C MET A 190 8.43 35.13 47.76
N THR A 191 8.52 36.45 47.61
CA THR A 191 7.36 37.25 47.24
C THR A 191 7.26 37.37 45.71
N THR A 192 6.05 37.30 45.18
CA THR A 192 5.78 37.68 43.79
C THR A 192 5.54 39.19 43.74
N ASP A 193 6.36 39.95 42.99
CA ASP A 193 6.17 41.39 42.78
C ASP A 193 4.89 41.63 41.95
N SER A 194 3.74 41.55 42.59
CA SER A 194 2.41 41.82 42.01
C SER A 194 1.82 43.12 42.55
N THR A 195 2.63 44.00 43.17
CA THR A 195 2.11 45.19 43.89
C THR A 195 2.74 46.52 43.47
N ARG A 196 3.32 46.63 42.28
CA ARG A 196 3.71 47.95 41.70
C ARG A 196 2.60 48.68 40.92
N LEU A 197 1.37 48.16 40.86
CA LEU A 197 0.25 48.76 40.11
C LEU A 197 -0.98 49.16 40.94
N GLY A 198 -0.92 49.15 42.28
CA GLY A 198 -2.10 49.33 43.14
C GLY A 198 -2.29 50.66 43.85
N ASN A 199 -1.27 51.50 44.03
CA ASN A 199 -1.36 52.68 44.91
C ASN A 199 -1.02 54.00 44.20
N LEU A 200 -1.93 54.46 43.34
CA LEU A 200 -2.19 55.88 43.15
C LEU A 200 -3.67 56.09 43.48
N ARG A 201 -3.97 56.38 44.74
CA ARG A 201 -5.27 56.93 45.15
C ARG A 201 -5.31 58.43 44.83
N PRO A 202 -6.47 58.97 44.43
CA PRO A 202 -6.62 60.34 43.99
C PRO A 202 -6.58 61.29 45.19
N ALA A 203 -5.78 62.36 45.10
CA ALA A 203 -5.88 63.48 46.03
C ALA A 203 -7.16 64.25 45.73
N GLU A 204 -7.95 64.44 46.78
CA GLU A 204 -9.28 65.03 46.81
C GLU A 204 -9.27 66.48 46.30
N ALA A 205 -10.23 66.77 45.41
CA ALA A 205 -10.66 68.12 45.12
C ALA A 205 -11.60 68.58 46.25
N GLU A 206 -11.06 69.28 47.25
CA GLU A 206 -11.87 70.01 48.21
C GLU A 206 -12.02 71.47 47.80
N ARG A 207 -13.29 71.87 47.76
CA ARG A 207 -13.84 73.11 47.22
C ARG A 207 -13.52 74.27 48.15
N ALA A 208 -12.95 75.35 47.61
CA ALA A 208 -13.07 76.69 48.19
C ALA A 208 -13.78 77.58 47.15
N GLY A 209 -15.11 77.60 47.24
CA GLY A 209 -15.99 78.45 46.45
C GLY A 209 -17.16 78.89 47.31
N ALA A 210 -16.98 80.03 47.98
CA ALA A 210 -18.00 80.87 48.61
C ALA A 210 -17.29 82.19 48.96
N LEU A 211 -17.75 83.41 48.69
CA LEU A 211 -18.98 84.04 48.16
C LEU A 211 -18.48 85.45 47.71
N THR A 212 -19.03 86.15 46.70
CA THR A 212 -20.09 87.20 46.79
C THR A 212 -20.28 87.75 45.36
N GLU A 213 -21.44 87.74 44.69
CA GLU A 213 -22.50 88.78 44.69
C GLU A 213 -21.90 90.19 44.93
N ASP A 214 -21.70 91.05 43.92
CA ASP A 214 -22.69 91.87 43.21
C ASP A 214 -22.05 92.49 41.94
#